data_AF-A0A8E2UDW2-F1
#
_entry.id   AF-A0A8E2UDW2-F1
#
_cell.length_a   1.000
_cell.length_b   1.000
_cell.length_c   1.000
_cell.angle_alpha   90.00
_cell.angle_beta   90.00
_cell.angle_gamma   90.00
#
_symmetry.space_group_name_H-M   'P 1'
#
loop_
_entity.id
_entity.type
_entity.pdbx_description
1 polymer ?
#
loop_
_entity_poly.entity_id
_entity_poly.type
_entity_poly.pdbx_seq_one_letter_code
_entity_poly.pdbx_strand_id
1 'polypeptide(L)'
;MDWRDTAACLDADPELFFPVGNTGPAVDQIDAAKAVCASCKVTEVCLQYALDTGQDSGVWGGLSEDERRALKRRAARARRAS
;
A
#
# COMPACT_ATOMS: atom_id res chain seq x y z
N MET A 1 21.85 2.83 -4.70
CA MET A 1 20.55 3.24 -5.24
C MET A 1 19.53 2.36 -4.55
N ASP A 2 18.71 2.96 -3.71
CA ASP A 2 17.66 2.27 -2.98
C ASP A 2 16.43 2.13 -3.90
N TRP A 3 15.57 1.13 -3.66
CA TRP A 3 14.37 0.93 -4.47
C TRP A 3 13.44 2.16 -4.44
N ARG A 4 13.47 2.89 -3.30
CA ARG A 4 12.76 4.15 -3.10
C ARG A 4 13.12 5.22 -4.12
N ASP A 5 14.35 5.24 -4.63
CA ASP A 5 14.83 6.23 -5.60
C ASP A 5 14.17 6.06 -6.99
N THR A 6 13.49 4.93 -7.22
CA THR A 6 12.83 4.58 -8.49
C THR A 6 11.32 4.42 -8.36
N ALA A 7 10.75 4.86 -7.24
CA ALA A 7 9.33 4.74 -6.98
C ALA A 7 8.53 5.80 -7.76
N ALA A 8 7.51 5.37 -8.51
CA ALA A 8 6.67 6.28 -9.30
C ALA A 8 5.88 7.30 -8.46
N CYS A 9 5.71 7.05 -7.16
CA CYS A 9 5.05 7.97 -6.25
C CYS A 9 5.86 9.25 -5.95
N LEU A 10 7.15 9.29 -6.30
CA LEU A 10 7.99 10.48 -6.12
C LEU A 10 7.51 11.68 -6.96
N ASP A 11 6.83 11.41 -8.08
CA ASP A 11 6.30 12.43 -8.99
C ASP A 11 4.83 12.79 -8.69
N ALA A 12 4.23 12.20 -7.65
CA ALA A 12 2.84 12.41 -7.25
C ALA A 12 2.76 13.16 -5.91
N ASP A 13 1.57 13.72 -5.63
CA ASP A 13 1.29 14.37 -4.34
C ASP A 13 1.36 13.34 -3.20
N PRO A 14 2.20 13.56 -2.16
CA PRO A 14 2.26 12.67 -1.00
C PRO A 14 0.91 12.44 -0.32
N GLU A 15 0.05 13.46 -0.24
CA GLU A 15 -1.26 13.36 0.43
C GLU A 15 -2.18 12.36 -0.27
N LEU A 16 -1.99 12.12 -1.58
CA LEU A 16 -2.73 11.12 -2.35
C LEU A 16 -2.62 9.72 -1.70
N PHE A 17 -1.47 9.41 -1.11
CA PHE A 17 -1.20 8.10 -0.53
C PHE A 17 -1.69 7.97 0.92
N PHE A 18 -2.17 9.05 1.55
CA PHE A 18 -2.67 9.06 2.93
C PHE A 18 -4.13 9.55 3.02
N PRO A 19 -5.09 8.79 2.47
CA PRO A 19 -6.51 9.14 2.54
C PRO A 19 -7.03 9.12 3.98
N VAL A 20 -7.91 10.07 4.30
CA VAL A 20 -8.60 10.12 5.60
C VAL A 20 -9.86 9.26 5.54
N GLY A 21 -9.75 8.03 6.05
CA GLY A 21 -10.83 7.04 6.05
C GLY A 21 -10.83 6.15 4.81
N ASN A 22 -11.87 5.35 4.67
CA ASN A 22 -12.01 4.33 3.61
C ASN A 22 -13.40 4.37 2.92
N THR A 23 -14.14 5.46 3.10
CA THR A 23 -15.48 5.66 2.52
C THR A 23 -15.60 7.04 1.88
N GLY A 24 -16.58 7.18 0.98
CA GLY A 24 -16.84 8.45 0.29
C GLY A 24 -15.62 8.91 -0.53
N PRO A 25 -15.20 10.19 -0.43
CA PRO A 25 -14.08 10.74 -1.20
C PRO A 25 -12.76 9.99 -1.03
N ALA A 26 -12.57 9.30 0.11
CA ALA A 26 -11.37 8.51 0.35
C ALA A 26 -11.25 7.33 -0.62
N VAL A 27 -12.37 6.79 -1.13
CA VAL A 27 -12.35 5.69 -2.10
C VAL A 27 -11.70 6.14 -3.41
N ASP A 28 -12.12 7.28 -3.94
CA ASP A 28 -11.55 7.84 -5.17
C ASP A 28 -10.06 8.17 -5.00
N GLN A 29 -9.67 8.68 -3.82
CA GLN A 29 -8.28 8.94 -3.48
C GLN A 29 -7.44 7.65 -3.40
N ILE A 30 -7.97 6.59 -2.79
CA ILE A 30 -7.33 5.26 -2.74
C ILE A 30 -7.15 4.72 -4.16
N ASP A 31 -8.17 4.80 -5.00
CA ASP A 31 -8.12 4.29 -6.38
C ASP A 31 -7.12 5.06 -7.23
N ALA A 32 -7.04 6.38 -7.07
CA ALA A 32 -6.03 7.20 -7.71
C ALA A 32 -4.60 6.85 -7.23
N ALA A 33 -4.39 6.65 -5.93
CA ALA A 33 -3.10 6.19 -5.39
C ALA A 33 -2.70 4.80 -5.94
N LYS A 34 -3.66 3.88 -6.02
CA LYS A 34 -3.47 2.55 -6.60
C LYS A 34 -3.11 2.62 -8.08
N ALA A 35 -3.70 3.54 -8.83
CA ALA A 35 -3.37 3.75 -10.24
C ALA A 35 -1.90 4.15 -10.41
N VAL A 36 -1.35 4.99 -9.53
CA VAL A 36 0.09 5.30 -9.52
C VAL A 36 0.91 4.04 -9.23
N CYS A 37 0.54 3.26 -8.20
CA CYS A 37 1.21 2.01 -7.87
C CYS A 37 1.19 0.97 -9.01
N ALA A 38 0.14 0.93 -9.83
CA ALA A 38 0.02 -0.01 -10.94
C ALA A 38 1.11 0.19 -12.03
N SER A 39 1.62 1.41 -12.16
CA SER A 39 2.71 1.74 -13.08
C SER A 39 4.11 1.64 -12.45
N CYS A 40 4.18 1.44 -11.13
CA CYS A 40 5.42 1.49 -10.36
C CYS A 40 6.21 0.18 -10.47
N LYS A 41 7.52 0.28 -10.74
CA LYS A 41 8.41 -0.90 -10.90
C LYS A 41 8.80 -1.56 -9.58
N VAL A 42 8.65 -0.86 -8.47
CA VAL A 42 9.10 -1.30 -7.13
C VAL A 42 7.95 -1.69 -6.21
N THR A 43 6.76 -1.95 -6.77
CA THR A 43 5.53 -2.26 -6.03
C THR A 43 5.68 -3.44 -5.08
N GLU A 44 6.34 -4.52 -5.51
CA GLU A 44 6.54 -5.72 -4.68
C GLU A 44 7.43 -5.45 -3.47
N VAL A 45 8.57 -4.80 -3.67
CA VAL A 45 9.49 -4.43 -2.57
C VAL A 45 8.86 -3.40 -1.64
N CYS A 46 8.10 -2.43 -2.19
CA CYS A 46 7.35 -1.46 -1.40
C CYS A 46 6.31 -2.14 -0.50
N LEU A 47 5.55 -3.10 -1.06
CA LEU A 47 4.59 -3.87 -0.28
C LEU A 47 5.28 -4.67 0.81
N GLN A 48 6.37 -5.36 0.48
CA GLN A 48 7.08 -6.17 1.46
C GLN A 48 7.62 -5.33 2.61
N TYR A 49 8.25 -4.20 2.30
CA TYR A 49 8.70 -3.23 3.29
C TYR A 49 7.55 -2.81 4.23
N ALA A 50 6.40 -2.42 3.66
CA ALA A 50 5.24 -2.02 4.46
C ALA A 50 4.71 -3.13 5.37
N LEU A 51 4.75 -4.39 4.91
CA LEU A 51 4.35 -5.54 5.71
C LEU A 51 5.34 -5.80 6.86
N ASP A 52 6.63 -5.80 6.57
CA ASP A 52 7.72 -6.11 7.49
C ASP A 52 7.89 -5.04 8.58
N THR A 53 7.85 -3.75 8.21
CA THR A 53 7.97 -2.65 9.18
C THR A 53 6.65 -2.27 9.84
N GLY A 54 5.55 -2.89 9.43
CA GLY A 54 4.25 -2.64 10.04
C GLY A 54 3.61 -1.29 9.70
N GLN A 55 3.83 -0.75 8.49
CA GLN A 55 3.17 0.47 8.04
C GLN A 55 1.65 0.29 8.01
N ASP A 56 0.96 0.97 8.91
CA ASP A 56 -0.45 0.80 9.21
C ASP A 56 -1.37 1.80 8.53
N SER A 57 -0.84 2.95 8.12
CA SER A 57 -1.59 4.00 7.39
C SER A 57 -1.19 4.10 5.92
N GLY A 58 -2.11 4.62 5.11
CA GLY A 58 -1.87 4.97 3.71
C GLY A 58 -1.83 3.78 2.73
N VAL A 59 -1.56 4.09 1.46
CA VAL A 59 -1.47 3.14 0.34
C VAL A 59 -0.01 2.78 0.08
N TRP A 60 0.31 1.49 0.18
CA TRP A 60 1.66 0.97 0.00
C TRP A 60 1.64 -0.24 -0.92
N GLY A 61 2.53 -0.24 -1.92
CA GLY A 61 2.64 -1.34 -2.87
C GLY A 61 1.31 -1.72 -3.54
N GLY A 62 0.47 -0.71 -3.84
CA GLY A 62 -0.84 -0.91 -4.47
C GLY A 62 -1.95 -1.41 -3.54
N LEU A 63 -1.72 -1.51 -2.24
CA LEU A 63 -2.73 -1.93 -1.26
C LEU A 63 -3.03 -0.81 -0.27
N SER A 64 -4.31 -0.61 0.03
CA SER A 64 -4.77 0.24 1.14
C SER A 64 -4.41 -0.37 2.50
N GLU A 65 -4.53 0.42 3.55
CA GLU A 65 -4.32 -0.06 4.93
C GLU A 65 -5.18 -1.29 5.26
N ASP A 66 -6.45 -1.28 4.87
CA ASP A 66 -7.39 -2.36 5.16
C ASP A 66 -7.09 -3.63 4.38
N GLU A 67 -6.64 -3.49 3.13
CA GLU A 67 -6.21 -4.61 2.30
C GLU A 67 -4.94 -5.26 2.87
N ARG A 68 -3.95 -4.45 3.29
CA ARG A 68 -2.75 -4.98 3.97
C ARG A 68 -3.12 -5.66 5.29
N ARG A 69 -4.03 -5.08 6.07
CA ARG A 69 -4.53 -5.67 7.32
C ARG A 69 -5.24 -7.00 7.06
N ALA A 70 -6.08 -7.07 6.03
CA ALA A 70 -6.75 -8.30 5.61
C ALA A 70 -5.76 -9.38 5.16
N LEU A 71 -4.71 -9.01 4.41
CA LEU A 71 -3.65 -9.90 3.97
C LEU A 71 -2.90 -10.51 5.18
N LYS A 72 -2.50 -9.67 6.15
CA LYS A 72 -1.86 -10.13 7.40
C LYS A 72 -2.76 -11.09 8.18
N ARG A 73 -4.06 -10.79 8.31
CA ARG A 73 -5.02 -11.69 8.99
C ARG A 73 -5.15 -13.04 8.29
N ARG A 74 -5.23 -13.06 6.95
CA ARG A 74 -5.29 -14.30 6.16
C ARG A 74 -4.04 -15.15 6.34
N ALA A 75 -2.86 -14.53 6.27
CA ALA A 75 -1.58 -15.21 6.48
C ALA A 75 -1.47 -15.81 7.90
N ALA A 76 -1.89 -15.06 8.92
CA ALA A 76 -1.92 -15.55 10.30
C ALA A 76 -2.88 -16.74 10.47
N ARG A 77 -4.05 -16.71 9.84
CA ARG A 77 -5.00 -17.83 9.86
C ARG A 77 -4.43 -19.08 9.18
N ALA A 78 -3.78 -18.93 8.03
CA ALA A 78 -3.15 -20.04 7.32
C ALA A 78 -2.06 -20.73 8.16
N ARG A 79 -1.20 -19.94 8.81
CA ARG A 79 -0.16 -20.45 9.72
C ARG A 79 -0.71 -21.23 10.92
N ARG A 80 -1.90 -20.87 11.42
CA ARG A 80 -2.56 -21.58 12.52
C ARG A 80 -3.22 -22.89 12.11
N ALA A 81 -3.51 -23.06 10.81
CA ALA A 81 -4.17 -24.24 10.26
C ALA A 81 -3.18 -25.27 9.70
N SER A 82 -1.88 -24.98 9.75
CA SER A 82 -0.78 -25.85 9.31
C SER A 82 -0.15 -26.60 10.47
#